data_AF-Q5WVZ9-F1
#
_entry.id   AF-Q5WVZ9-F1
#
_cell.length_a   1.000
_cell.length_b   1.000
_cell.length_c   1.000
_cell.angle_alpha   90.00
_cell.angle_beta   90.00
_cell.angle_gamma   90.00
#
_symmetry.space_group_name_H-M   'P 1'
#
loop_
_entity.id
_entity.type
_entity.pdbx_description
1 polymer ?
#
loop_
_entity_poly.entity_id
_entity_poly.type
_entity_poly.pdbx_seq_one_letter_code
_entity_poly.pdbx_strand_id
1 'polypeptide(L)'
;MSLATYDVKQELVKLTQNFFSIDHQFSELKNLLTDKKTIPWIHNQIVDQLSQIKKSDEIAMIARLEKSAYEQQMKEDDDEKNRDVEELRQDLLQRNHLTRQLEILRVRKEQYERELLIRNTVPHVHTHPDTPVVHQHPSQPISAPLLNPNTHVHTHLEATLSSQDIELSVRKINRRISEITKELEILDSRNNAREIRRGDREKRLQARLNYVQKTAGVINTLSPDNQKKLLSNIEKEKKSLTQQHSSLLLKADQLNYSVFVEQFELSLQTMQRPFQEIDALKAIVKRMKEHLNYKEKAASIQYQLNNTVRTIGENTSSLERLQSKLRSLQLANPDLTRRNERLAEQNRELLESYNTHTKTRNKLLLPTFILAGLSMLFSIPLILTLAGIIPYVIAPAVLLTLVITPPSLLLLAGLGTGIAAITYTVKAYFNNSTIESNEETIESNRRQMGANQKEIYTLENQTIPNLKKERLENEEIKNRLTDELQYMENLAEQALKQASEVEPYAYSSMPFFNPEVIIHQHPSVSNGIVTPSAPPLDPLYPVVRH
;
A
#
# COMPACT_ATOMS: atom_id res chain seq x y z
N MET A 1 38.13 1.66 11.09
CA MET A 1 37.60 0.86 9.95
C MET A 1 36.23 0.35 10.38
N SER A 2 35.22 0.38 9.50
CA SER A 2 33.87 -0.13 9.80
C SER A 2 33.58 -1.37 8.95
N LEU A 3 32.55 -2.14 9.33
CA LEU A 3 32.07 -3.29 8.54
C LEU A 3 31.67 -2.88 7.13
N ALA A 4 31.15 -1.66 6.94
CA ALA A 4 30.74 -1.13 5.64
C ALA A 4 31.89 -0.95 4.65
N THR A 5 33.09 -0.67 5.14
CA THR A 5 34.28 -0.44 4.32
C THR A 5 35.26 -1.62 4.36
N TYR A 6 34.85 -2.76 4.93
CA TYR A 6 35.75 -3.89 5.16
C TYR A 6 35.97 -4.71 3.88
N ASP A 7 37.21 -4.71 3.36
CA ASP A 7 37.60 -5.57 2.25
C ASP A 7 38.13 -6.92 2.77
N VAL A 8 37.23 -7.90 2.77
CA VAL A 8 37.52 -9.28 3.15
C VAL A 8 38.68 -9.88 2.36
N LYS A 9 38.77 -9.61 1.04
CA LYS A 9 39.80 -10.24 0.20
C LYS A 9 41.18 -9.69 0.56
N GLN A 10 41.29 -8.37 0.71
CA GLN A 10 42.55 -7.72 1.05
C GLN A 10 43.07 -8.16 2.43
N GLU A 11 42.19 -8.24 3.43
CA GLU A 11 42.60 -8.70 4.77
C GLU A 11 42.96 -10.19 4.79
N LEU A 12 42.23 -11.04 4.05
CA LEU A 12 42.62 -12.43 3.87
C LEU A 12 44.01 -12.56 3.25
N VAL A 13 44.34 -11.77 2.23
CA VAL A 13 45.69 -11.75 1.61
C VAL A 13 46.76 -11.44 2.66
N LYS A 14 46.57 -10.38 3.45
CA LYS A 14 47.51 -9.97 4.50
C LYS A 14 47.68 -11.03 5.58
N LEU A 15 46.59 -11.60 6.07
CA LEU A 15 46.64 -12.68 7.08
C LEU A 15 47.33 -13.93 6.52
N THR A 16 47.10 -14.26 5.25
CA THR A 16 47.75 -15.41 4.60
C THR A 16 49.26 -15.18 4.42
N GLN A 17 49.69 -13.98 4.05
CA GLN A 17 51.11 -13.63 3.96
C GLN A 17 51.82 -13.73 5.33
N ASN A 18 51.14 -13.30 6.41
CA ASN A 18 51.64 -13.49 7.77
C ASN A 18 51.75 -14.97 8.15
N PHE A 19 50.77 -15.80 7.74
CA PHE A 19 50.80 -17.24 7.98
C PHE A 19 52.04 -17.91 7.36
N PHE A 20 52.43 -17.52 6.14
CA PHE A 20 53.63 -18.05 5.47
C PHE A 20 54.97 -17.52 5.99
N SER A 21 54.95 -16.52 6.87
CA SER A 21 56.16 -16.05 7.56
C SER A 21 56.60 -17.00 8.68
N ILE A 22 55.77 -17.99 9.02
CA ILE A 22 56.03 -19.06 9.98
C ILE A 22 56.52 -20.29 9.20
N ASP A 23 57.48 -21.04 9.76
CA ASP A 23 57.96 -22.28 9.13
C ASP A 23 57.00 -23.45 9.40
N HIS A 24 56.57 -24.11 8.33
CA HIS A 24 55.59 -25.21 8.35
C HIS A 24 56.21 -26.50 7.81
N GLN A 25 55.79 -27.69 8.22
CA GLN A 25 56.33 -28.92 7.61
C GLN A 25 55.71 -29.18 6.22
N PHE A 26 56.41 -29.89 5.33
CA PHE A 26 55.87 -30.24 4.00
C PHE A 26 54.52 -30.96 4.10
N SER A 27 54.40 -31.94 5.00
CA SER A 27 53.17 -32.70 5.24
C SER A 27 52.02 -31.82 5.71
N GLU A 28 52.29 -30.82 6.54
CA GLU A 28 51.31 -29.84 7.00
C GLU A 28 50.82 -28.96 5.84
N LEU A 29 51.74 -28.42 5.04
CA LEU A 29 51.39 -27.61 3.85
C LEU A 29 50.61 -28.42 2.81
N LYS A 30 51.01 -29.67 2.58
CA LYS A 30 50.29 -30.61 1.70
C LYS A 30 48.86 -30.81 2.19
N ASN A 31 48.67 -31.13 3.46
CA ASN A 31 47.34 -31.35 4.03
C ASN A 31 46.47 -30.08 3.95
N LEU A 32 47.02 -28.91 4.28
CA LEU A 32 46.30 -27.63 4.16
C LEU A 32 45.87 -27.33 2.72
N LEU A 33 46.68 -27.72 1.72
CA LEU A 33 46.33 -27.61 0.31
C LEU A 33 45.27 -28.63 -0.10
N THR A 34 45.33 -29.89 0.37
CA THR A 34 44.45 -30.95 -0.13
C THR A 34 43.13 -31.10 0.63
N ASP A 35 43.05 -30.61 1.87
CA ASP A 35 41.87 -30.78 2.73
C ASP A 35 40.66 -29.95 2.27
N LYS A 36 40.86 -28.96 1.38
CA LYS A 36 39.81 -28.06 0.84
C LYS A 36 38.99 -27.35 1.93
N LYS A 37 39.59 -27.14 3.10
CA LYS A 37 38.94 -26.52 4.24
C LYS A 37 39.49 -25.13 4.48
N THR A 38 38.64 -24.32 5.09
CA THR A 38 39.01 -23.04 5.67
C THR A 38 40.22 -23.24 6.58
N ILE A 39 41.29 -22.49 6.34
CA ILE A 39 42.52 -22.56 7.12
C ILE A 39 42.21 -22.00 8.52
N PRO A 40 42.16 -22.84 9.58
CA PRO A 40 41.56 -22.44 10.85
C PRO A 40 42.25 -21.24 11.49
N TRP A 41 43.58 -21.16 11.36
CA TRP A 41 44.35 -20.03 11.89
C TRP A 41 43.95 -18.69 11.25
N ILE A 42 43.86 -18.65 9.92
CA ILE A 42 43.47 -17.44 9.16
C ILE A 42 42.01 -17.08 9.45
N HIS A 43 41.13 -18.09 9.51
CA HIS A 43 39.72 -17.88 9.78
C HIS A 43 39.45 -17.33 11.18
N ASN A 44 40.10 -17.87 12.21
CA ASN A 44 39.91 -17.37 13.57
C ASN A 44 40.37 -15.91 13.71
N GLN A 45 41.48 -15.54 13.07
CA GLN A 45 41.96 -14.15 13.05
C GLN A 45 40.95 -13.19 12.41
N ILE A 46 40.36 -13.56 11.27
CA ILE A 46 39.39 -12.68 10.60
C ILE A 46 38.06 -12.60 11.38
N VAL A 47 37.65 -13.69 12.04
CA VAL A 47 36.48 -13.71 12.93
C VAL A 47 36.67 -12.75 14.10
N ASP A 48 37.85 -12.77 14.73
CA ASP A 48 38.17 -11.89 15.86
C ASP A 48 38.18 -10.42 15.42
N GLN A 49 38.81 -10.11 14.28
CA GLN A 49 38.83 -8.75 13.72
C GLN A 49 37.42 -8.24 13.41
N LEU A 50 36.60 -9.01 12.69
CA LEU A 50 35.23 -8.64 12.36
C LEU A 50 34.35 -8.46 13.61
N SER A 51 34.58 -9.30 14.63
CA SER A 51 33.87 -9.19 15.91
C SER A 51 34.23 -7.91 16.67
N GLN A 52 35.50 -7.50 16.65
CA GLN A 52 35.94 -6.24 17.26
C GLN A 52 35.38 -5.02 16.50
N ILE A 53 35.42 -5.05 15.18
CA ILE A 53 34.86 -3.97 14.34
C ILE A 53 33.36 -3.84 14.57
N LYS A 54 32.62 -4.96 14.61
CA LYS A 54 31.18 -4.97 14.92
C LYS A 54 30.89 -4.27 16.24
N LYS A 55 31.62 -4.60 17.31
CA LYS A 55 31.45 -3.96 18.62
C LYS A 55 31.69 -2.46 18.56
N SER A 56 32.74 -2.03 17.86
CA SER A 56 33.05 -0.60 17.68
C SER A 56 31.94 0.12 16.90
N ASP A 57 31.46 -0.47 15.81
CA ASP A 57 30.39 0.10 14.98
C ASP A 57 29.07 0.17 15.74
N GLU A 58 28.73 -0.84 16.55
CA GLU A 58 27.55 -0.81 17.41
C GLU A 58 27.60 0.34 18.42
N ILE A 59 28.74 0.55 19.08
CA ILE A 59 28.92 1.65 20.05
C ILE A 59 28.77 3.00 19.34
N ALA A 60 29.44 3.19 18.20
CA ALA A 60 29.38 4.43 17.43
C ALA A 60 27.96 4.72 16.88
N MET A 61 27.28 3.67 16.38
CA MET A 61 25.92 3.76 15.86
C MET A 61 24.92 4.13 16.96
N ILE A 62 25.00 3.50 18.14
CA ILE A 62 24.15 3.83 19.29
C ILE A 62 24.37 5.29 19.68
N ALA A 63 25.62 5.71 19.90
CA ALA A 63 25.94 7.10 20.28
C ALA A 63 25.39 8.12 19.27
N ARG A 64 25.46 7.82 17.96
CA ARG A 64 24.89 8.67 16.91
C ARG A 64 23.36 8.77 16.99
N LEU A 65 22.67 7.63 17.17
CA LEU A 65 21.21 7.60 17.28
C LEU A 65 20.72 8.30 18.55
N GLU A 66 21.41 8.09 19.67
CA GLU A 66 21.13 8.75 20.95
C GLU A 66 21.28 10.26 20.83
N LYS A 67 22.39 10.74 20.23
CA LYS A 67 22.61 12.16 19.96
C LYS A 67 21.51 12.76 19.08
N SER A 68 21.16 12.09 17.99
CA SER A 68 20.12 12.56 17.07
C SER A 68 18.74 12.62 17.74
N ALA A 69 18.37 11.61 18.53
CA ALA A 69 17.11 11.60 19.26
C ALA A 69 17.05 12.69 20.33
N TYR A 70 18.17 12.92 21.03
CA TYR A 70 18.31 14.01 22.00
C TYR A 70 18.09 15.39 21.36
N GLU A 71 18.78 15.67 20.25
CA GLU A 71 18.67 16.93 19.50
C GLU A 71 17.24 17.13 18.96
N GLN A 72 16.64 16.06 18.45
CA GLN A 72 15.25 16.10 17.98
C GLN A 72 14.27 16.42 19.11
N GLN A 73 14.38 15.76 20.26
CA GLN A 73 13.50 16.03 21.39
C GLN A 73 13.67 17.46 21.93
N MET A 74 14.89 17.99 21.95
CA MET A 74 15.12 19.38 22.33
C MET A 74 14.35 20.34 21.43
N LYS A 75 14.44 20.14 20.11
CA LYS A 75 13.72 20.96 19.15
C LYS A 75 12.20 20.85 19.32
N GLU A 76 11.68 19.64 19.52
CA GLU A 76 10.25 19.40 19.75
C GLU A 76 9.73 20.10 21.01
N ASP A 77 10.51 20.06 22.09
CA ASP A 77 10.18 20.75 23.35
C ASP A 77 10.19 22.28 23.19
N ASP A 78 11.14 22.82 22.43
CA ASP A 78 11.23 24.25 22.13
C ASP A 78 10.05 24.72 21.25
N ASP A 79 9.73 23.95 20.20
CA ASP A 79 8.59 24.22 19.33
C ASP A 79 7.26 24.13 20.11
N GLU A 80 7.12 23.15 21.00
CA GLU A 80 5.95 23.01 21.88
C GLU A 80 5.83 24.17 22.86
N LYS A 81 6.93 24.60 23.47
CA LYS A 81 6.95 25.78 24.35
C LYS A 81 6.49 27.03 23.60
N ASN A 82 6.95 27.25 22.38
CA ASN A 82 6.56 28.41 21.59
C ASN A 82 5.06 28.38 21.23
N ARG A 83 4.52 27.20 20.89
CA ARG A 83 3.08 27.02 20.66
C ARG A 83 2.27 27.28 21.93
N ASP A 84 2.70 26.74 23.08
CA ASP A 84 2.02 26.94 24.36
C ASP A 84 1.96 28.43 24.76
N VAL A 85 3.02 29.20 24.48
CA VAL A 85 3.07 30.65 24.75
C VAL A 85 2.07 31.41 23.88
N GLU A 86 2.00 31.11 22.58
CA GLU A 86 1.06 31.77 21.68
C GLU A 86 -0.39 31.38 21.99
N GLU A 87 -0.67 30.10 22.25
CA GLU A 87 -1.99 29.64 22.69
C GLU A 87 -2.42 30.33 23.99
N LEU A 88 -1.51 30.45 24.97
CA LEU A 88 -1.79 31.14 26.23
C LEU A 88 -2.15 32.60 25.98
N ARG A 89 -1.41 33.29 25.10
CA ARG A 89 -1.69 34.68 24.74
C ARG A 89 -3.09 34.82 24.13
N GLN A 90 -3.46 33.94 23.20
CA GLN A 90 -4.78 33.95 22.55
C GLN A 90 -5.90 33.64 23.57
N ASP A 91 -5.71 32.63 24.41
CA ASP A 91 -6.66 32.25 25.44
C ASP A 91 -6.87 33.36 26.47
N LEU A 92 -5.82 34.10 26.84
CA LEU A 92 -5.94 35.25 27.74
C LEU A 92 -6.78 36.38 27.11
N LEU A 93 -6.56 36.69 25.84
CA LEU A 93 -7.36 37.68 25.12
C LEU A 93 -8.83 37.26 25.04
N GLN A 94 -9.08 36.00 24.69
CA GLN A 94 -10.43 35.44 24.61
C GLN A 94 -11.11 35.40 25.98
N ARG A 95 -10.41 34.94 27.03
CA ARG A 95 -10.92 34.92 28.40
C ARG A 95 -11.30 36.32 28.87
N ASN A 96 -10.45 37.33 28.63
CA ASN A 96 -10.75 38.72 28.98
C ASN A 96 -11.99 39.24 28.25
N HIS A 97 -12.12 38.95 26.95
CA HIS A 97 -13.28 39.34 26.15
C HIS A 97 -14.57 38.69 26.65
N LEU A 98 -14.55 37.37 26.88
CA LEU A 98 -15.69 36.60 27.37
C LEU A 98 -16.10 37.03 28.78
N THR A 99 -15.14 37.26 29.68
CA THR A 99 -15.41 37.75 31.03
C THR A 99 -16.08 39.12 31.01
N ARG A 100 -15.61 40.02 30.13
CA ARG A 100 -16.24 41.34 29.94
C ARG A 100 -17.65 41.23 29.37
N GLN A 101 -17.88 40.37 28.36
CA GLN A 101 -19.22 40.13 27.82
C GLN A 101 -20.18 39.59 28.89
N LEU A 102 -19.70 38.63 29.69
CA LEU A 102 -20.48 38.00 30.75
C LEU A 102 -20.90 39.01 31.81
N GLU A 103 -20.02 39.92 32.19
CA GLU A 103 -20.34 41.01 33.12
C GLU A 103 -21.41 41.96 32.54
N ILE A 104 -21.27 42.38 31.28
CA ILE A 104 -22.26 43.24 30.60
C ILE A 104 -23.62 42.52 30.53
N LEU A 105 -23.63 41.23 30.19
CA LEU A 105 -24.86 40.44 30.09
C LEU A 105 -25.54 40.24 31.45
N ARG A 106 -24.77 40.09 32.53
CA ARG A 106 -25.31 40.03 33.90
C ARG A 106 -26.00 41.34 34.28
N VAL A 107 -25.34 42.48 34.07
CA VAL A 107 -25.94 43.80 34.32
C VAL A 107 -27.21 44.01 33.49
N ARG A 108 -27.17 43.64 32.20
CA ARG A 108 -28.33 43.77 31.31
C ARG A 108 -29.48 42.84 31.69
N LYS A 109 -29.18 41.62 32.16
CA LYS A 109 -30.16 40.69 32.70
C LYS A 109 -30.85 41.29 33.92
N GLU A 110 -30.08 41.79 34.89
CA GLU A 110 -30.62 42.42 36.10
C GLU A 110 -31.53 43.62 35.75
N GLN A 111 -31.16 44.42 34.76
CA GLN A 111 -32.00 45.52 34.27
C GLN A 111 -33.36 45.01 33.75
N TYR A 112 -33.36 44.02 32.84
CA TYR A 112 -34.60 43.47 32.30
C TYR A 112 -35.46 42.77 33.36
N GLU A 113 -34.83 42.10 34.33
CA GLU A 113 -35.55 41.48 35.45
C GLU A 113 -36.20 42.53 36.37
N ARG A 114 -35.54 43.68 36.61
CA ARG A 114 -36.14 44.81 37.33
C ARG A 114 -37.29 45.45 36.56
N GLU A 115 -37.15 45.65 35.25
CA GLU A 115 -38.21 46.19 34.39
C GLU A 115 -39.45 45.27 34.40
N LEU A 116 -39.23 43.96 34.36
CA LEU A 116 -40.28 42.95 34.44
C LEU A 116 -40.96 42.93 35.82
N LEU A 117 -40.19 43.08 36.91
CA LEU A 117 -40.73 43.19 38.26
C LEU A 117 -41.63 44.41 38.43
N ILE A 118 -41.20 45.59 37.97
CA ILE A 118 -41.98 46.84 38.05
C ILE A 118 -43.30 46.71 37.27
N ARG A 119 -43.25 46.14 36.06
CA ARG A 119 -44.45 45.95 35.23
C ARG A 119 -45.44 44.95 35.81
N ASN A 120 -44.97 43.92 36.50
CA ASN A 120 -45.82 42.92 37.14
C ASN A 120 -46.37 43.35 38.50
N THR A 121 -45.80 44.38 39.14
CA THR A 121 -46.17 44.83 40.50
C THR A 121 -46.95 46.14 40.56
N VAL A 122 -47.00 46.94 39.50
CA VAL A 122 -47.77 48.20 39.46
C VAL A 122 -49.14 47.94 38.79
N PRO A 123 -50.26 47.83 39.55
CA PRO A 123 -51.59 47.92 38.95
C PRO A 123 -51.82 49.36 38.45
N HIS A 124 -52.38 49.52 37.25
CA HIS A 124 -52.83 50.82 36.75
C HIS A 124 -53.84 51.43 37.75
N VAL A 125 -53.40 52.41 38.54
CA VAL A 125 -54.26 53.15 39.46
C VAL A 125 -55.05 54.18 38.66
N HIS A 126 -56.36 53.99 38.55
CA HIS A 126 -57.30 55.00 38.09
C HIS A 126 -57.50 56.06 39.20
N THR A 127 -56.89 57.23 39.08
CA THR A 127 -57.24 58.39 39.91
C THR A 127 -58.33 59.23 39.24
N HIS A 128 -59.55 59.15 39.76
CA HIS A 128 -60.60 60.16 39.54
C HIS A 128 -60.44 61.27 40.60
N PRO A 129 -60.44 62.57 40.23
CA PRO A 129 -60.34 63.65 41.21
C PRO A 129 -61.72 64.20 41.58
N ASP A 130 -62.17 63.95 42.81
CA ASP A 130 -63.19 64.77 43.47
C ASP A 130 -62.48 65.86 44.30
N THR A 131 -62.85 67.12 44.03
CA THR A 131 -62.42 68.37 44.70
C THR A 131 -63.24 68.58 46.00
N PRO A 132 -63.01 69.60 46.89
CA PRO A 132 -62.31 70.88 46.71
C PRO A 132 -61.45 71.40 47.90
N VAL A 133 -60.65 72.47 47.66
CA VAL A 133 -60.61 73.75 48.42
C VAL A 133 -59.37 74.59 48.00
N VAL A 134 -59.67 75.65 47.26
CA VAL A 134 -59.18 77.06 47.29
C VAL A 134 -57.71 77.35 47.69
N HIS A 135 -56.92 77.90 46.75
CA HIS A 135 -56.46 79.30 46.75
C HIS A 135 -55.77 79.70 45.42
N GLN A 136 -56.39 80.68 44.76
CA GLN A 136 -55.88 81.79 43.91
C GLN A 136 -54.64 81.64 42.98
N HIS A 137 -54.93 81.91 41.69
CA HIS A 137 -54.19 82.16 40.43
C HIS A 137 -52.98 83.16 40.45
N PRO A 138 -52.16 83.33 39.36
CA PRO A 138 -52.52 83.13 37.95
C PRO A 138 -51.50 82.56 36.92
N SER A 139 -52.10 81.91 35.90
CA SER A 139 -51.80 81.91 34.45
C SER A 139 -50.54 81.23 33.87
N GLN A 140 -50.71 80.02 33.31
CA GLN A 140 -50.71 79.78 31.84
C GLN A 140 -51.25 78.36 31.50
N PRO A 141 -51.93 78.15 30.35
CA PRO A 141 -52.70 76.94 30.07
C PRO A 141 -51.89 75.88 29.28
N ILE A 142 -51.89 74.64 29.77
CA ILE A 142 -51.49 73.46 28.97
C ILE A 142 -52.78 72.78 28.51
N SER A 143 -52.99 72.76 27.19
CA SER A 143 -54.09 72.04 26.53
C SER A 143 -53.97 70.54 26.77
N ALA A 144 -54.96 69.95 27.44
CA ALA A 144 -55.11 68.49 27.54
C ALA A 144 -55.68 67.93 26.22
N PRO A 145 -55.14 66.83 25.66
CA PRO A 145 -55.76 66.15 24.52
C PRO A 145 -56.95 65.30 24.98
N LEU A 146 -58.05 65.38 24.25
CA LEU A 146 -59.23 64.52 24.38
C LEU A 146 -58.84 63.03 24.25
N LEU A 147 -59.09 62.23 25.29
CA LEU A 147 -58.94 60.77 25.27
C LEU A 147 -60.07 60.11 24.46
N ASN A 148 -59.68 59.35 23.44
CA ASN A 148 -60.53 58.48 22.63
C ASN A 148 -60.75 57.13 23.38
N PRO A 149 -61.98 56.59 23.55
CA PRO A 149 -62.25 55.42 24.39
C PRO A 149 -61.67 54.07 23.90
N ASN A 150 -61.17 54.00 22.66
CA ASN A 150 -60.62 52.75 22.09
C ASN A 150 -59.15 52.47 22.44
N THR A 151 -58.43 53.35 23.14
CA THR A 151 -57.01 53.15 23.51
C THR A 151 -56.79 52.20 24.69
N HIS A 152 -57.83 51.88 25.47
CA HIS A 152 -57.69 51.10 26.71
C HIS A 152 -57.46 49.60 26.49
N VAL A 153 -57.92 49.05 25.36
CA VAL A 153 -57.67 47.64 24.99
C VAL A 153 -56.31 47.48 24.31
N HIS A 154 -55.87 48.49 23.54
CA HIS A 154 -54.55 48.50 22.90
C HIS A 154 -53.41 48.59 23.92
N THR A 155 -53.54 49.40 24.97
CA THR A 155 -52.51 49.57 26.01
C THR A 155 -52.23 48.30 26.82
N HIS A 156 -53.25 47.49 27.15
CA HIS A 156 -53.05 46.24 27.90
C HIS A 156 -52.44 45.12 27.02
N LEU A 157 -52.81 45.07 25.73
CA LEU A 157 -52.24 44.13 24.76
C LEU A 157 -50.79 44.51 24.43
N GLU A 158 -50.49 45.80 24.23
CA GLU A 158 -49.14 46.34 24.03
C GLU A 158 -48.24 46.11 25.26
N ALA A 159 -48.77 46.27 26.48
CA ALA A 159 -48.03 45.97 27.71
C ALA A 159 -47.75 44.47 27.89
N THR A 160 -48.67 43.59 27.46
CA THR A 160 -48.52 42.13 27.52
C THR A 160 -47.50 41.64 26.48
N LEU A 161 -47.60 42.11 25.23
CA LEU A 161 -46.64 41.82 24.15
C LEU A 161 -45.23 42.33 24.53
N SER A 162 -45.14 43.52 25.12
CA SER A 162 -43.89 44.09 25.60
C SER A 162 -43.27 43.32 26.77
N SER A 163 -44.07 42.70 27.65
CA SER A 163 -43.57 41.87 28.75
C SER A 163 -43.04 40.51 28.25
N GLN A 164 -43.73 39.92 27.27
CA GLN A 164 -43.27 38.70 26.58
C GLN A 164 -41.94 38.93 25.85
N ASP A 165 -41.74 40.10 25.25
CA ASP A 165 -40.47 40.48 24.61
C ASP A 165 -39.31 40.62 25.61
N ILE A 166 -39.58 41.14 26.82
CA ILE A 166 -38.59 41.25 27.89
C ILE A 166 -38.23 39.84 28.41
N GLU A 167 -39.20 38.96 28.64
CA GLU A 167 -38.95 37.56 29.02
C GLU A 167 -38.11 36.81 27.99
N LEU A 168 -38.44 36.96 26.71
CA LEU A 168 -37.69 36.36 25.61
C LEU A 168 -36.25 36.90 25.57
N SER A 169 -36.06 38.19 25.88
CA SER A 169 -34.74 38.81 25.99
C SER A 169 -33.93 38.24 27.17
N VAL A 170 -34.55 38.05 28.33
CA VAL A 170 -33.92 37.39 29.50
C VAL A 170 -33.53 35.95 29.18
N ARG A 171 -34.40 35.18 28.51
CA ARG A 171 -34.08 33.81 28.07
C ARG A 171 -32.89 33.78 27.10
N LYS A 172 -32.83 34.72 26.14
CA LYS A 172 -31.68 34.88 25.22
C LYS A 172 -30.39 35.20 25.97
N ILE A 173 -30.44 36.11 26.94
CA ILE A 173 -29.28 36.45 27.77
C ILE A 173 -28.81 35.26 28.60
N ASN A 174 -29.71 34.55 29.27
CA ASN A 174 -29.38 33.35 30.04
C ASN A 174 -28.72 32.26 29.17
N ARG A 175 -29.23 32.05 27.96
CA ARG A 175 -28.60 31.14 26.99
C ARG A 175 -27.18 31.58 26.66
N ARG A 176 -26.96 32.87 26.34
CA ARG A 176 -25.62 33.39 26.02
C ARG A 176 -24.66 33.31 27.21
N ILE A 177 -25.13 33.56 28.44
CA ILE A 177 -24.33 33.38 29.66
C ILE A 177 -23.89 31.92 29.80
N SER A 178 -24.79 30.96 29.56
CA SER A 178 -24.45 29.54 29.60
C SER A 178 -23.42 29.16 28.53
N GLU A 179 -23.57 29.66 27.31
CA GLU A 179 -22.60 29.46 26.22
C GLU A 179 -21.22 30.01 26.59
N ILE A 180 -21.14 31.26 27.07
CA ILE A 180 -19.88 31.88 27.49
C ILE A 180 -19.23 31.09 28.65
N THR A 181 -20.04 30.61 29.60
CA THR A 181 -19.53 29.80 30.73
C THR A 181 -18.88 28.51 30.24
N LYS A 182 -19.48 27.84 29.25
CA LYS A 182 -18.88 26.65 28.61
C LYS A 182 -17.60 26.99 27.84
N GLU A 183 -17.58 28.12 27.12
CA GLU A 183 -16.38 28.58 26.42
C GLU A 183 -15.22 28.83 27.41
N LEU A 184 -15.51 29.42 28.59
CA LEU A 184 -14.51 29.61 29.65
C LEU A 184 -13.99 28.28 30.23
N GLU A 185 -14.86 27.30 30.46
CA GLU A 185 -14.48 25.96 30.91
C GLU A 185 -13.53 25.26 29.92
N ILE A 186 -13.77 25.43 28.61
CA ILE A 186 -12.87 24.92 27.57
C ILE A 186 -11.48 25.57 27.68
N LEU A 187 -11.40 26.89 27.94
CA LEU A 187 -10.12 27.59 28.13
C LEU A 187 -9.37 27.09 29.37
N ASP A 188 -10.09 26.76 30.45
CA ASP A 188 -9.49 26.19 31.67
C ASP A 188 -8.93 24.78 31.41
N SER A 189 -9.67 23.94 30.68
CA SER A 189 -9.20 22.62 30.24
C SER A 189 -7.92 22.72 29.40
N ARG A 190 -7.88 23.65 28.42
CA ARG A 190 -6.67 23.91 27.61
C ARG A 190 -5.50 24.39 28.46
N ASN A 191 -5.77 25.19 29.49
CA ASN A 191 -4.74 25.64 30.43
C ASN A 191 -4.15 24.48 31.25
N ASN A 192 -4.99 23.59 31.77
CA ASN A 192 -4.54 22.40 32.49
C ASN A 192 -3.69 21.49 31.59
N ALA A 193 -4.08 21.32 30.32
CA ALA A 193 -3.29 20.56 29.36
C ALA A 193 -1.90 21.18 29.12
N ARG A 194 -1.79 22.52 29.05
CA ARG A 194 -0.49 23.21 28.96
C ARG A 194 0.39 22.98 30.20
N GLU A 195 -0.19 23.03 31.40
CA GLU A 195 0.57 22.78 32.64
C GLU A 195 1.15 21.36 32.69
N ILE A 196 0.39 20.35 32.25
CA ILE A 196 0.88 18.97 32.13
C ILE A 196 2.07 18.91 31.16
N ARG A 197 1.92 19.49 29.96
CA ARG A 197 3.01 19.53 28.96
C ARG A 197 4.25 20.25 29.50
N ARG A 198 4.07 21.37 30.21
CA ARG A 198 5.18 22.09 30.87
C ARG A 198 5.88 21.22 31.89
N GLY A 199 5.14 20.54 32.77
CA GLY A 199 5.71 19.65 33.78
C GLY A 199 6.51 18.50 33.15
N ASP A 200 6.04 17.93 32.04
CA ASP A 200 6.77 16.88 31.34
C ASP A 200 8.04 17.40 30.66
N ARG A 201 8.03 18.61 30.09
CA ARG A 201 9.24 19.27 29.58
C ARG A 201 10.25 19.56 30.69
N GLU A 202 9.81 20.01 31.86
CA GLU A 202 10.67 20.29 33.01
C GLU A 202 11.37 19.02 33.51
N LYS A 203 10.65 17.89 33.62
CA LYS A 203 11.25 16.58 33.93
C LYS A 203 12.32 16.19 32.92
N ARG A 204 12.03 16.34 31.61
CA ARG A 204 13.02 16.06 30.56
C ARG A 204 14.22 16.98 30.69
N LEU A 205 14.03 18.28 30.91
CA LEU A 205 15.11 19.26 31.12
C LEU A 205 16.02 18.86 32.29
N GLN A 206 15.45 18.42 33.41
CA GLN A 206 16.24 17.92 34.55
C GLN A 206 17.06 16.68 34.17
N ALA A 207 16.49 15.76 33.40
CA ALA A 207 17.22 14.60 32.89
C ALA A 207 18.36 15.00 31.94
N ARG A 208 18.21 16.08 31.16
CA ARG A 208 19.29 16.59 30.27
C ARG A 208 20.52 17.02 31.05
N LEU A 209 20.34 17.66 32.22
CA LEU A 209 21.46 18.07 33.07
C LEU A 209 22.33 16.87 33.46
N ASN A 210 21.71 15.74 33.76
CA ASN A 210 22.42 14.50 34.07
C ASN A 210 23.09 13.88 32.82
N TYR A 211 22.42 13.91 31.67
CA TYR A 211 22.96 13.38 30.41
C TYR A 211 24.18 14.17 29.92
N VAL A 212 24.16 15.51 30.01
CA VAL A 212 25.29 16.37 29.63
C VAL A 212 26.53 16.09 30.48
N GLN A 213 26.35 15.75 31.76
CA GLN A 213 27.47 15.47 32.68
C GLN A 213 28.05 14.07 32.54
N LYS A 214 27.22 13.05 32.27
CA LYS A 214 27.61 11.64 32.33
C LYS A 214 27.59 10.92 30.99
N THR A 215 27.10 11.58 29.94
CA THR A 215 26.86 11.01 28.59
C THR A 215 26.12 9.68 28.64
N ALA A 216 25.24 9.51 29.62
CA ALA A 216 24.53 8.28 29.91
C ALA A 216 23.09 8.58 30.33
N GLY A 217 22.14 7.71 29.93
CA GLY A 217 20.73 7.86 30.30
C GLY A 217 19.93 8.79 29.38
N VAL A 218 20.23 8.82 28.07
CA VAL A 218 19.49 9.63 27.09
C VAL A 218 17.98 9.34 27.11
N ILE A 219 17.57 8.12 27.42
CA ILE A 219 16.17 7.67 27.44
C ILE A 219 15.31 8.60 28.31
N ASN A 220 15.81 9.03 29.47
CA ASN A 220 15.08 9.90 30.40
C ASN A 220 14.91 11.33 29.88
N THR A 221 15.66 11.73 28.85
CA THR A 221 15.55 13.04 28.19
C THR A 221 14.49 13.07 27.10
N LEU A 222 13.91 11.92 26.74
CA LEU A 222 13.00 11.73 25.61
C LEU A 222 11.55 11.53 26.08
N SER A 223 10.59 11.90 25.24
CA SER A 223 9.18 11.53 25.40
C SER A 223 9.00 10.01 25.24
N PRO A 224 7.94 9.40 25.80
CA PRO A 224 7.71 7.95 25.67
C PRO A 224 7.71 7.46 24.21
N ASP A 225 7.12 8.24 23.30
CA ASP A 225 7.08 7.90 21.87
C ASP A 225 8.47 7.94 21.24
N ASN A 226 9.26 8.96 21.57
CA ASN A 226 10.64 9.08 21.06
C ASN A 226 11.58 8.05 21.69
N GLN A 227 11.35 7.63 22.94
CA GLN A 227 12.05 6.49 23.55
C GLN A 227 11.79 5.22 22.76
N LYS A 228 10.51 4.92 22.49
CA LYS A 228 10.12 3.74 21.71
C LYS A 228 10.73 3.77 20.30
N LYS A 229 10.71 4.94 19.66
CA LYS A 229 11.31 5.15 18.33
C LYS A 229 12.83 4.94 18.35
N LEU A 230 13.54 5.48 19.35
CA LEU A 230 14.98 5.30 19.51
C LEU A 230 15.33 3.82 19.71
N LEU A 231 14.67 3.13 20.64
CA LEU A 231 14.92 1.71 20.91
C LEU A 231 14.66 0.84 19.68
N SER A 232 13.56 1.10 18.97
CA SER A 232 13.24 0.41 17.71
C SER A 232 14.30 0.66 16.63
N ASN A 233 14.81 1.89 16.50
CA ASN A 233 15.86 2.21 15.54
C ASN A 233 17.19 1.52 15.90
N ILE A 234 17.57 1.51 17.19
CA ILE A 234 18.76 0.80 17.68
C ILE A 234 18.65 -0.69 17.37
N GLU A 235 17.50 -1.32 17.64
CA GLU A 235 17.30 -2.74 17.35
C GLU A 235 17.38 -3.05 15.87
N LYS A 236 16.76 -2.21 15.02
CA LYS A 236 16.80 -2.36 13.55
C LYS A 236 18.24 -2.27 13.02
N GLU A 237 19.00 -1.28 13.46
CA GLU A 237 20.40 -1.09 13.05
C GLU A 237 21.31 -2.19 13.59
N LYS A 238 21.11 -2.66 14.84
CA LYS A 238 21.83 -3.82 15.39
C LYS A 238 21.58 -5.09 14.57
N LYS A 239 20.34 -5.30 14.14
CA LYS A 239 20.00 -6.42 13.26
C LYS A 239 20.70 -6.29 11.91
N SER A 240 20.72 -5.09 11.32
CA SER A 240 21.44 -4.81 10.06
C SER A 240 22.94 -5.06 10.19
N LEU A 241 23.59 -4.56 11.25
CA LEU A 241 25.01 -4.81 11.54
C LEU A 241 25.29 -6.31 11.75
N THR A 242 24.41 -7.03 12.43
CA THR A 242 24.55 -8.48 12.62
C THR A 242 24.44 -9.23 11.29
N GLN A 243 23.52 -8.84 10.42
CA GLN A 243 23.40 -9.40 9.07
C GLN A 243 24.67 -9.11 8.24
N GLN A 244 25.15 -7.87 8.26
CA GLN A 244 26.37 -7.48 7.56
C GLN A 244 27.59 -8.27 8.07
N HIS A 245 27.76 -8.39 9.39
CA HIS A 245 28.80 -9.21 10.00
C HIS A 245 28.73 -10.68 9.54
N SER A 246 27.54 -11.29 9.57
CA SER A 246 27.35 -12.67 9.11
C SER A 246 27.66 -12.84 7.61
N SER A 247 27.30 -11.86 6.78
CA SER A 247 27.61 -11.87 5.35
C SER A 247 29.11 -11.76 5.09
N LEU A 248 29.82 -10.91 5.84
CA LEU A 248 31.27 -10.77 5.75
C LEU A 248 31.99 -12.05 6.23
N LEU A 249 31.50 -12.69 7.30
CA LEU A 249 32.02 -13.97 7.76
C LEU A 249 31.83 -15.08 6.72
N LEU A 250 30.63 -15.17 6.13
CA LEU A 250 30.36 -16.13 5.06
C LEU A 250 31.27 -15.89 3.85
N LYS A 251 31.44 -14.61 3.45
CA LYS A 251 32.36 -14.24 2.37
C LYS A 251 33.81 -14.60 2.72
N ALA A 252 34.21 -14.39 3.97
CA ALA A 252 35.55 -14.73 4.45
C ALA A 252 35.78 -16.25 4.38
N ASP A 253 34.82 -17.05 4.82
CA ASP A 253 34.87 -18.50 4.74
C ASP A 253 34.98 -19.00 3.29
N GLN A 254 34.13 -18.48 2.40
CA GLN A 254 34.12 -18.82 0.97
C GLN A 254 35.42 -18.48 0.24
N LEU A 255 36.03 -17.34 0.57
CA LEU A 255 37.26 -16.87 -0.08
C LEU A 255 38.54 -17.39 0.57
N ASN A 256 38.46 -17.89 1.80
CA ASN A 256 39.64 -18.22 2.60
C ASN A 256 40.60 -19.17 1.86
N TYR A 257 40.06 -20.28 1.36
CA TYR A 257 40.87 -21.32 0.73
C TYR A 257 41.40 -20.89 -0.65
N SER A 258 40.59 -20.23 -1.48
CA SER A 258 41.05 -19.77 -2.81
C SER A 258 42.14 -18.71 -2.71
N VAL A 259 41.98 -17.74 -1.80
CA VAL A 259 43.03 -16.74 -1.51
C VAL A 259 44.28 -17.40 -0.94
N PHE A 260 44.13 -18.42 -0.08
CA PHE A 260 45.26 -19.19 0.44
C PHE A 260 46.07 -19.84 -0.69
N VAL A 261 45.42 -20.55 -1.63
CA VAL A 261 46.11 -21.20 -2.75
C VAL A 261 46.83 -20.18 -3.65
N GLU A 262 46.18 -19.05 -3.96
CA GLU A 262 46.79 -17.97 -4.76
C GLU A 262 48.03 -17.39 -4.09
N GLN A 263 47.95 -17.05 -2.80
CA GLN A 263 49.08 -16.49 -2.07
C GLN A 263 50.18 -17.53 -1.81
N PHE A 264 49.82 -18.80 -1.65
CA PHE A 264 50.78 -19.87 -1.48
C PHE A 264 51.65 -20.02 -2.74
N GLU A 265 51.05 -19.99 -3.93
CA GLU A 265 51.78 -20.01 -5.22
C GLU A 265 52.83 -18.88 -5.32
N LEU A 266 52.47 -17.67 -4.89
CA LEU A 266 53.38 -16.52 -4.84
C LEU A 266 54.50 -16.76 -3.82
N SER A 267 54.16 -17.27 -2.63
CA SER A 267 55.13 -17.53 -1.57
C SER A 267 56.18 -18.59 -1.94
N LEU A 268 55.80 -19.59 -2.74
CA LEU A 268 56.69 -20.66 -3.22
C LEU A 268 57.88 -20.14 -4.04
N GLN A 269 57.82 -18.92 -4.59
CA GLN A 269 58.95 -18.30 -5.31
C GLN A 269 60.05 -17.80 -4.37
N THR A 270 59.70 -17.53 -3.11
CA THR A 270 60.57 -16.90 -2.11
C THR A 270 60.90 -17.81 -0.93
N MET A 271 60.18 -18.92 -0.80
CA MET A 271 60.33 -19.90 0.26
C MET A 271 61.65 -20.68 0.13
N GLN A 272 62.44 -20.74 1.21
CA GLN A 272 63.68 -21.52 1.24
C GLN A 272 63.39 -22.95 1.69
N ARG A 273 63.32 -23.89 0.74
CA ARG A 273 63.08 -25.32 0.96
C ARG A 273 63.85 -26.20 -0.02
N PRO A 274 64.00 -27.51 0.24
CA PRO A 274 64.53 -28.45 -0.72
C PRO A 274 63.79 -28.37 -2.06
N PHE A 275 64.53 -28.44 -3.16
CA PHE A 275 63.96 -28.31 -4.51
C PHE A 275 62.85 -29.34 -4.77
N GLN A 276 63.00 -30.57 -4.27
CA GLN A 276 62.02 -31.64 -4.43
C GLN A 276 60.69 -31.32 -3.73
N GLU A 277 60.74 -30.69 -2.55
CA GLU A 277 59.53 -30.24 -1.85
C GLU A 277 58.85 -29.09 -2.59
N ILE A 278 59.64 -28.12 -3.07
CA ILE A 278 59.10 -26.98 -3.83
C ILE A 278 58.42 -27.47 -5.12
N ASP A 279 59.03 -28.41 -5.84
CA ASP A 279 58.47 -28.95 -7.08
C ASP A 279 57.17 -29.73 -6.83
N ALA A 280 57.15 -30.57 -5.79
CA ALA A 280 55.93 -31.26 -5.35
C ALA A 280 54.82 -30.28 -4.95
N LEU A 281 55.13 -29.26 -4.14
CA LEU A 281 54.16 -28.22 -3.75
C LEU A 281 53.63 -27.43 -4.95
N LYS A 282 54.48 -27.08 -5.93
CA LYS A 282 54.05 -26.44 -7.18
C LYS A 282 53.08 -27.32 -7.97
N ALA A 283 53.38 -28.62 -8.06
CA ALA A 283 52.49 -29.57 -8.73
C ALA A 283 51.13 -29.67 -8.00
N ILE A 284 51.13 -29.76 -6.67
CA ILE A 284 49.90 -29.76 -5.84
C ILE A 284 49.08 -28.48 -6.08
N VAL A 285 49.70 -27.31 -5.99
CA VAL A 285 49.04 -26.01 -6.20
C VAL A 285 48.42 -25.92 -7.58
N LYS A 286 49.15 -26.34 -8.63
CA LYS A 286 48.62 -26.35 -9.99
C LYS A 286 47.35 -27.20 -10.08
N ARG A 287 47.35 -28.41 -9.52
CA ARG A 287 46.19 -29.30 -9.50
C ARG A 287 45.03 -28.74 -8.66
N MET A 288 45.32 -28.09 -7.53
CA MET A 288 44.29 -27.44 -6.72
C MET A 288 43.68 -26.22 -7.40
N LYS A 289 44.45 -25.45 -8.19
CA LYS A 289 43.91 -24.38 -9.03
C LYS A 289 43.01 -24.92 -10.15
N GLU A 290 43.41 -26.02 -10.80
CA GLU A 290 42.56 -26.73 -11.76
C GLU A 290 41.25 -27.20 -11.11
N HIS A 291 41.31 -27.80 -9.92
CA HIS A 291 40.15 -28.21 -9.13
C HIS A 291 39.19 -27.03 -8.84
N LEU A 292 39.72 -25.91 -8.35
CA LEU A 292 38.94 -24.71 -8.04
C LEU A 292 38.23 -24.15 -9.28
N ASN A 293 38.92 -24.09 -10.42
CA ASN A 293 38.34 -23.64 -11.69
C ASN A 293 37.21 -24.57 -12.17
N TYR A 294 37.38 -25.89 -12.06
CA TYR A 294 36.31 -26.83 -12.40
C TYR A 294 35.10 -26.70 -11.45
N LYS A 295 35.32 -26.48 -10.15
CA LYS A 295 34.24 -26.22 -9.19
C LYS A 295 33.50 -24.92 -9.44
N GLU A 296 34.20 -23.85 -9.84
CA GLU A 296 33.57 -22.58 -10.23
C GLU A 296 32.69 -22.77 -11.47
N LYS A 297 33.18 -23.48 -12.49
CA LYS A 297 32.39 -23.83 -13.68
C LYS A 297 31.17 -24.67 -13.33
N ALA A 298 31.34 -25.70 -12.50
CA ALA A 298 30.23 -26.53 -12.02
C ALA A 298 29.17 -25.71 -11.28
N ALA A 299 29.57 -24.78 -10.41
CA ALA A 299 28.65 -23.89 -9.72
C ALA A 299 27.88 -22.97 -10.69
N SER A 300 28.55 -22.43 -11.72
CA SER A 300 27.91 -21.64 -12.78
C SER A 300 26.88 -22.45 -13.57
N ILE A 301 27.23 -23.68 -13.97
CA ILE A 301 26.33 -24.61 -14.67
C ILE A 301 25.13 -24.96 -13.77
N GLN A 302 25.37 -25.26 -12.49
CA GLN A 302 24.30 -25.54 -11.52
C GLN A 302 23.32 -24.36 -11.40
N TYR A 303 23.83 -23.13 -11.37
CA TYR A 303 22.98 -21.93 -11.35
C TYR A 303 22.12 -21.81 -12.60
N GLN A 304 22.71 -22.03 -13.78
CA GLN A 304 21.97 -22.05 -15.05
C GLN A 304 20.91 -23.15 -15.06
N LEU A 305 21.25 -24.36 -14.61
CA LEU A 305 20.33 -25.50 -14.52
C LEU A 305 19.14 -25.18 -13.62
N ASN A 306 19.37 -24.63 -12.43
CA ASN A 306 18.31 -24.24 -11.49
C ASN A 306 17.36 -23.19 -12.11
N ASN A 307 17.91 -22.22 -12.84
CA ASN A 307 17.09 -21.23 -13.55
C ASN A 307 16.27 -21.87 -14.67
N THR A 308 16.85 -22.75 -15.48
CA THR A 308 16.12 -23.46 -16.54
C THR A 308 15.00 -24.32 -15.96
N VAL A 309 15.25 -25.04 -14.87
CA VAL A 309 14.21 -25.83 -14.17
C VAL A 309 13.07 -24.94 -13.66
N ARG A 310 13.40 -23.76 -13.09
CA ARG A 310 12.40 -22.77 -12.68
C ARG A 310 11.55 -22.29 -13.86
N THR A 311 12.19 -21.91 -14.97
CA THR A 311 11.49 -21.47 -16.20
C THR A 311 10.57 -22.56 -16.75
N ILE A 312 10.99 -23.83 -16.74
CA ILE A 312 10.14 -24.96 -17.13
C ILE A 312 8.89 -25.04 -16.23
N GLY A 313 9.04 -24.86 -14.92
CA GLY A 313 7.94 -24.82 -13.96
C GLY A 313 6.96 -23.67 -14.22
N GLU A 314 7.48 -22.47 -14.50
CA GLU A 314 6.69 -21.28 -14.85
C GLU A 314 5.92 -21.46 -16.17
N ASN A 315 6.58 -22.01 -17.19
CA ASN A 315 5.96 -22.32 -18.48
C ASN A 315 4.88 -23.38 -18.34
N THR A 316 5.09 -24.41 -17.50
CA THR A 316 4.10 -25.45 -17.23
C THR A 316 2.84 -24.88 -16.55
N SER A 317 3.03 -24.09 -15.50
CA SER A 317 1.92 -23.43 -14.79
C SER A 317 1.16 -22.47 -15.72
N SER A 318 1.88 -21.74 -16.56
CA SER A 318 1.29 -20.82 -17.54
C SER A 318 0.49 -21.57 -18.61
N LEU A 319 1.01 -22.70 -19.11
CA LEU A 319 0.30 -23.56 -20.05
C LEU A 319 -1.02 -24.08 -19.47
N GLU A 320 -1.03 -24.55 -18.23
CA GLU A 320 -2.26 -25.03 -17.56
C GLU A 320 -3.31 -23.92 -17.46
N ARG A 321 -2.89 -22.71 -17.04
CA ARG A 321 -3.78 -21.55 -16.94
C ARG A 321 -4.32 -21.11 -18.30
N LEU A 322 -3.49 -21.10 -19.34
CA LEU A 322 -3.94 -20.75 -20.69
C LEU A 322 -4.87 -21.82 -21.27
N GLN A 323 -4.63 -23.09 -20.98
CA GLN A 323 -5.53 -24.18 -21.37
C GLN A 323 -6.87 -24.12 -20.64
N SER A 324 -6.90 -23.82 -19.34
CA SER A 324 -8.16 -23.64 -18.61
C SER A 324 -8.93 -22.43 -19.14
N LYS A 325 -8.24 -21.32 -19.41
CA LYS A 325 -8.83 -20.13 -20.03
C LYS A 325 -9.41 -20.45 -21.41
N LEU A 326 -8.66 -21.16 -22.26
CA LEU A 326 -9.13 -21.59 -23.57
C LEU A 326 -10.43 -22.42 -23.45
N ARG A 327 -10.46 -23.42 -22.55
CA ARG A 327 -11.67 -24.22 -22.31
C ARG A 327 -12.85 -23.35 -21.85
N SER A 328 -12.62 -22.39 -20.95
CA SER A 328 -13.68 -21.50 -20.48
C SER A 328 -14.24 -20.61 -21.59
N LEU A 329 -13.39 -20.08 -22.48
CA LEU A 329 -13.81 -19.26 -23.62
C LEU A 329 -14.56 -20.10 -24.67
N GLN A 330 -14.09 -21.33 -24.92
CA GLN A 330 -14.75 -22.28 -25.82
C GLN A 330 -16.17 -22.65 -25.35
N LEU A 331 -16.42 -22.66 -24.03
CA LEU A 331 -17.76 -22.87 -23.45
C LEU A 331 -18.61 -21.59 -23.42
N ALA A 332 -18.00 -20.42 -23.27
CA ALA A 332 -18.71 -19.14 -23.13
C ALA A 332 -19.52 -18.76 -24.39
N ASN A 333 -18.97 -18.99 -25.59
CA ASN A 333 -19.65 -18.63 -26.83
C ASN A 333 -20.97 -19.40 -27.06
N PRO A 334 -21.00 -20.74 -26.94
CA PRO A 334 -22.26 -21.51 -26.96
C PRO A 334 -23.29 -21.03 -25.92
N ASP A 335 -22.86 -20.69 -24.71
CA ASP A 335 -23.76 -20.19 -23.66
C ASP A 335 -24.34 -18.82 -24.00
N LEU A 336 -23.53 -17.90 -24.55
CA LEU A 336 -24.00 -16.61 -25.05
C LEU A 336 -24.97 -16.78 -26.22
N THR A 337 -24.75 -17.74 -27.13
CA THR A 337 -25.69 -18.07 -28.21
C THR A 337 -27.04 -18.50 -27.64
N ARG A 338 -27.07 -19.44 -26.68
CA ARG A 338 -28.32 -19.89 -26.03
C ARG A 338 -29.04 -18.75 -25.30
N ARG A 339 -28.30 -17.84 -24.66
CA ARG A 339 -28.89 -16.65 -24.01
C ARG A 339 -29.50 -15.70 -25.05
N ASN A 340 -28.82 -15.47 -26.17
CA ASN A 340 -29.34 -14.63 -27.25
C ASN A 340 -30.59 -15.22 -27.88
N GLU A 341 -30.64 -16.54 -28.10
CA GLU A 341 -31.84 -17.24 -28.58
C GLU A 341 -33.01 -17.06 -27.60
N ARG A 342 -32.77 -17.21 -26.29
CA ARG A 342 -33.80 -17.01 -25.27
C ARG A 342 -34.31 -15.56 -25.22
N LEU A 343 -33.42 -14.58 -25.30
CA LEU A 343 -33.80 -13.17 -25.33
C LEU A 343 -34.57 -12.82 -26.61
N ALA A 344 -34.18 -13.40 -27.75
CA ALA A 344 -34.90 -13.22 -29.01
C ALA A 344 -36.33 -13.80 -28.95
N GLU A 345 -36.49 -14.97 -28.33
CA GLU A 345 -37.80 -15.57 -28.11
C GLU A 345 -38.66 -14.72 -27.15
N GLN A 346 -38.07 -14.22 -26.06
CA GLN A 346 -38.74 -13.28 -25.16
C GLN A 346 -39.18 -11.99 -25.87
N ASN A 347 -38.34 -11.46 -26.76
CA ASN A 347 -38.70 -10.29 -27.58
C ASN A 347 -39.87 -10.59 -28.51
N ARG A 348 -39.95 -11.80 -29.07
CA ARG A 348 -41.09 -12.24 -29.90
C ARG A 348 -42.39 -12.21 -29.10
N GLU A 349 -42.40 -12.78 -27.89
CA GLU A 349 -43.57 -12.79 -27.00
C GLU A 349 -43.96 -11.38 -26.54
N LEU A 350 -42.98 -10.55 -26.14
CA LEU A 350 -43.21 -9.17 -25.72
C LEU A 350 -43.75 -8.31 -26.85
N LEU A 351 -43.31 -8.54 -28.09
CA LEU A 351 -43.78 -7.82 -29.28
C LEU A 351 -45.24 -8.18 -29.59
N GLU A 352 -45.62 -9.46 -29.46
CA GLU A 352 -47.01 -9.89 -29.59
C GLU A 352 -47.90 -9.25 -28.50
N SER A 353 -47.42 -9.22 -27.26
CA SER A 353 -48.12 -8.57 -26.14
C SER A 353 -48.20 -7.05 -26.34
N TYR A 354 -47.14 -6.41 -26.83
CA TYR A 354 -47.09 -4.98 -27.16
C TYR A 354 -48.14 -4.61 -28.20
N ASN A 355 -48.21 -5.37 -29.30
CA ASN A 355 -49.19 -5.17 -30.37
C ASN A 355 -50.62 -5.36 -29.84
N THR A 356 -50.83 -6.37 -28.99
CA THR A 356 -52.14 -6.62 -28.35
C THR A 356 -52.56 -5.48 -27.42
N HIS A 357 -51.65 -4.98 -26.58
CA HIS A 357 -51.93 -3.85 -25.68
C HIS A 357 -52.17 -2.55 -26.46
N THR A 358 -51.38 -2.29 -27.50
CA THR A 358 -51.55 -1.12 -28.37
C THR A 358 -52.88 -1.15 -29.11
N LYS A 359 -53.29 -2.32 -29.64
CA LYS A 359 -54.59 -2.52 -30.28
C LYS A 359 -55.75 -2.31 -29.29
N THR A 360 -55.62 -2.85 -28.07
CA THR A 360 -56.63 -2.71 -27.01
C THR A 360 -56.75 -1.25 -26.56
N ARG A 361 -55.63 -0.57 -26.35
CA ARG A 361 -55.58 0.88 -26.09
C ARG A 361 -56.32 1.65 -27.17
N ASN A 362 -55.98 1.45 -28.44
CA ASN A 362 -56.60 2.19 -29.56
C ASN A 362 -58.11 1.95 -29.63
N LYS A 363 -58.56 0.73 -29.32
CA LYS A 363 -59.99 0.39 -29.24
C LYS A 363 -60.72 1.12 -28.09
N LEU A 364 -60.04 1.40 -26.98
CA LEU A 364 -60.61 2.05 -25.80
C LEU A 364 -60.51 3.59 -25.82
N LEU A 365 -59.52 4.15 -26.51
CA LEU A 365 -59.31 5.60 -26.61
C LEU A 365 -60.49 6.31 -27.27
N LEU A 366 -60.95 5.82 -28.43
CA LEU A 366 -62.05 6.45 -29.16
C LEU A 366 -63.36 6.48 -28.34
N PRO A 367 -63.83 5.37 -27.72
CA PRO A 367 -64.95 5.41 -26.78
C PRO A 367 -64.74 6.34 -25.60
N THR A 368 -63.52 6.42 -25.05
CA THR A 368 -63.21 7.31 -23.91
C THR A 368 -63.45 8.78 -24.29
N PHE A 369 -62.96 9.22 -25.45
CA PHE A 369 -63.17 10.60 -25.93
C PHE A 369 -64.64 10.87 -26.25
N ILE A 370 -65.33 9.90 -26.86
CA ILE A 370 -66.76 10.02 -27.18
C ILE A 370 -67.60 10.11 -25.90
N LEU A 371 -67.35 9.25 -24.90
CA LEU A 371 -68.07 9.24 -23.62
C LEU A 371 -67.80 10.52 -22.81
N ALA A 372 -66.56 11.01 -22.81
CA ALA A 372 -66.21 12.28 -22.18
C ALA A 372 -66.90 13.47 -22.88
N GLY A 373 -66.88 13.50 -24.22
CA GLY A 373 -67.56 14.53 -25.01
C GLY A 373 -69.08 14.51 -24.85
N LEU A 374 -69.69 13.31 -24.83
CA LEU A 374 -71.11 13.14 -24.54
C LEU A 374 -71.44 13.53 -23.09
N SER A 375 -70.60 13.18 -22.12
CA SER A 375 -70.78 13.63 -20.73
C SER A 375 -70.79 15.16 -20.64
N MET A 376 -69.93 15.86 -21.38
CA MET A 376 -69.96 17.33 -21.44
C MET A 376 -71.26 17.84 -22.08
N LEU A 377 -71.67 17.26 -23.20
CA LEU A 377 -72.90 17.64 -23.90
C LEU A 377 -74.16 17.43 -23.02
N PHE A 378 -74.25 16.29 -22.33
CA PHE A 378 -75.35 15.97 -21.41
C PHE A 378 -75.26 16.71 -20.07
N SER A 379 -74.13 17.37 -19.76
CA SER A 379 -74.00 18.25 -18.60
C SER A 379 -74.53 19.67 -18.86
N ILE A 380 -74.81 20.05 -20.11
CA ILE A 380 -75.33 21.39 -20.46
C ILE A 380 -76.61 21.74 -19.68
N PRO A 381 -77.64 20.87 -19.60
CA PRO A 381 -78.83 21.15 -18.80
C PRO A 381 -78.51 21.34 -17.31
N LEU A 382 -77.59 20.55 -16.75
CA LEU A 382 -77.15 20.66 -15.36
C LEU A 382 -76.45 22.00 -15.10
N ILE A 383 -75.54 22.41 -15.98
CA ILE A 383 -74.79 23.69 -15.88
C ILE A 383 -75.75 24.88 -16.00
N LEU A 384 -76.69 24.85 -16.97
CA LEU A 384 -77.72 25.89 -17.13
C LEU A 384 -78.64 25.99 -15.90
N THR A 385 -78.90 24.88 -15.23
CA THR A 385 -79.69 24.83 -13.99
C THR A 385 -78.89 25.39 -12.80
N LEU A 386 -77.60 25.04 -12.65
CA LEU A 386 -76.72 25.57 -11.58
C LEU A 386 -76.37 27.05 -11.78
N ALA A 387 -76.28 27.52 -13.02
CA ALA A 387 -76.03 28.93 -13.36
C ALA A 387 -77.26 29.84 -13.18
N GLY A 388 -78.40 29.29 -12.74
CA GLY A 388 -79.63 30.04 -12.48
C GLY A 388 -80.38 30.51 -13.73
N ILE A 389 -80.00 30.03 -14.92
CA ILE A 389 -80.65 30.36 -16.19
C ILE A 389 -81.99 29.63 -16.30
N ILE A 390 -82.09 28.42 -15.73
CA ILE A 390 -83.34 27.67 -15.60
C ILE A 390 -83.86 27.83 -14.16
N PRO A 391 -85.06 28.39 -13.91
CA PRO A 391 -85.54 28.69 -12.57
C PRO A 391 -85.82 27.42 -11.75
N TYR A 392 -85.18 27.32 -10.58
CA TYR A 392 -85.26 26.15 -9.70
C TYR A 392 -86.41 26.28 -8.68
N VAL A 393 -87.63 25.94 -9.11
CA VAL A 393 -88.81 25.94 -8.23
C VAL A 393 -89.24 24.50 -7.98
N ILE A 394 -88.77 23.95 -6.85
CA ILE A 394 -89.16 22.66 -6.25
C ILE A 394 -89.14 21.47 -7.23
N ALA A 395 -87.94 20.96 -7.50
CA ALA A 395 -87.77 19.60 -8.02
C ALA A 395 -87.62 18.62 -6.83
N PRO A 396 -88.37 17.50 -6.77
CA PRO A 396 -88.05 16.41 -5.86
C PRO A 396 -86.66 15.87 -6.24
N ALA A 397 -85.97 15.24 -5.29
CA ALA A 397 -84.68 14.57 -5.51
C ALA A 397 -84.65 13.72 -6.81
N VAL A 398 -85.81 13.19 -7.23
CA VAL A 398 -86.05 12.44 -8.48
C VAL A 398 -85.73 13.22 -9.78
N LEU A 399 -86.06 14.52 -9.87
CA LEU A 399 -85.77 15.34 -11.06
C LEU A 399 -84.28 15.72 -11.14
N LEU A 400 -83.66 15.99 -9.98
CA LEU A 400 -82.22 16.21 -9.88
C LEU A 400 -81.45 14.95 -10.28
N THR A 401 -81.91 13.76 -9.85
CA THR A 401 -81.33 12.49 -10.31
C THR A 401 -81.53 12.28 -11.81
N LEU A 402 -82.64 12.70 -12.43
CA LEU A 402 -82.86 12.53 -13.87
C LEU A 402 -81.89 13.39 -14.71
N VAL A 403 -81.51 14.58 -14.23
CA VAL A 403 -80.56 15.48 -14.91
C VAL A 403 -79.10 15.11 -14.62
N ILE A 404 -78.80 14.61 -13.41
CA ILE A 404 -77.43 14.26 -12.99
C ILE A 404 -77.02 12.84 -13.42
N THR A 405 -77.94 11.88 -13.43
CA THR A 405 -77.61 10.46 -13.65
C THR A 405 -77.01 10.19 -15.04
N PRO A 406 -77.58 10.70 -16.16
CA PRO A 406 -77.01 10.48 -17.48
C PRO A 406 -75.56 10.99 -17.65
N PRO A 407 -75.22 12.26 -17.33
CA PRO A 407 -73.84 12.73 -17.43
C PRO A 407 -72.92 12.02 -16.43
N SER A 408 -73.40 11.68 -15.22
CA SER A 408 -72.57 10.98 -14.22
C SER A 408 -72.23 9.55 -14.62
N LEU A 409 -73.19 8.79 -15.18
CA LEU A 409 -72.95 7.43 -15.67
C LEU A 409 -72.01 7.43 -16.89
N LEU A 410 -72.19 8.39 -17.82
CA LEU A 410 -71.28 8.56 -18.96
C LEU A 410 -69.87 8.94 -18.52
N LEU A 411 -69.74 9.82 -17.52
CA LEU A 411 -68.45 10.18 -16.93
C LEU A 411 -67.79 8.99 -16.24
N LEU A 412 -68.53 8.22 -15.43
CA LEU A 412 -68.01 7.03 -14.75
C LEU A 412 -67.57 5.95 -15.77
N ALA A 413 -68.37 5.73 -16.82
CA ALA A 413 -68.00 4.83 -17.91
C ALA A 413 -66.75 5.31 -18.65
N GLY A 414 -66.67 6.62 -18.94
CA GLY A 414 -65.51 7.26 -19.58
C GLY A 414 -64.25 7.21 -18.72
N LEU A 415 -64.37 7.37 -17.40
CA LEU A 415 -63.27 7.20 -16.45
C LEU A 415 -62.81 5.74 -16.42
N GLY A 416 -63.74 4.78 -16.43
CA GLY A 416 -63.41 3.36 -16.49
C GLY A 416 -62.63 2.98 -17.76
N THR A 417 -63.10 3.42 -18.94
CA THR A 417 -62.40 3.17 -20.21
C THR A 417 -61.08 3.96 -20.30
N GLY A 418 -61.03 5.17 -19.72
CA GLY A 418 -59.83 6.01 -19.66
C GLY A 418 -58.72 5.42 -18.81
N ILE A 419 -59.05 4.96 -17.59
CA ILE A 419 -58.10 4.25 -16.71
C ILE A 419 -57.59 2.97 -17.38
N ALA A 420 -58.48 2.21 -18.05
CA ALA A 420 -58.08 1.03 -18.80
C ALA A 420 -57.13 1.38 -19.96
N ALA A 421 -57.43 2.44 -20.73
CA ALA A 421 -56.56 2.90 -21.83
C ALA A 421 -55.17 3.32 -21.33
N ILE A 422 -55.08 4.03 -20.21
CA ILE A 422 -53.81 4.42 -19.56
C ILE A 422 -53.06 3.18 -19.04
N THR A 423 -53.77 2.20 -18.50
CA THR A 423 -53.14 0.96 -18.04
C THR A 423 -52.50 0.20 -19.21
N TYR A 424 -53.19 0.13 -20.35
CA TYR A 424 -52.64 -0.51 -21.55
C TYR A 424 -51.54 0.32 -22.24
N THR A 425 -51.52 1.66 -22.13
CA THR A 425 -50.36 2.45 -22.59
C THR A 425 -49.11 2.14 -21.76
N VAL A 426 -49.25 2.10 -20.44
CA VAL A 426 -48.13 1.80 -19.53
C VAL A 426 -47.60 0.39 -19.78
N LYS A 427 -48.49 -0.61 -19.94
CA LYS A 427 -48.08 -1.98 -20.29
C LYS A 427 -47.36 -2.07 -21.64
N ALA A 428 -47.85 -1.36 -22.66
CA ALA A 428 -47.16 -1.30 -23.96
C ALA A 428 -45.78 -0.64 -23.83
N TYR A 429 -45.66 0.45 -23.07
CA TYR A 429 -44.38 1.11 -22.83
C TYR A 429 -43.36 0.18 -22.15
N PHE A 430 -43.74 -0.53 -21.08
CA PHE A 430 -42.86 -1.48 -20.40
C PHE A 430 -42.41 -2.62 -21.32
N ASN A 431 -43.31 -3.16 -22.14
CA ASN A 431 -42.95 -4.20 -23.11
C ASN A 431 -41.92 -3.66 -24.13
N ASN A 432 -42.13 -2.46 -24.68
CA ASN A 432 -41.20 -1.84 -25.63
C ASN A 432 -39.82 -1.57 -25.01
N SER A 433 -39.80 -1.00 -23.79
CA SER A 433 -38.55 -0.75 -23.07
C SER A 433 -37.79 -2.05 -22.75
N THR A 434 -38.51 -3.13 -22.43
CA THR A 434 -37.89 -4.45 -22.19
C THR A 434 -37.32 -5.04 -23.48
N ILE A 435 -38.01 -4.87 -24.63
CA ILE A 435 -37.50 -5.29 -25.95
C ILE A 435 -36.19 -4.56 -26.27
N GLU A 436 -36.16 -3.23 -26.13
CA GLU A 436 -34.96 -2.41 -26.36
C GLU A 436 -33.79 -2.86 -25.48
N SER A 437 -34.03 -3.07 -24.18
CA SER A 437 -33.00 -3.56 -23.25
C SER A 437 -32.48 -4.96 -23.60
N ASN A 438 -33.36 -5.86 -24.05
CA ASN A 438 -32.96 -7.19 -24.51
C ASN A 438 -32.15 -7.11 -25.81
N GLU A 439 -32.50 -6.23 -26.75
CA GLU A 439 -31.74 -6.00 -27.98
C GLU A 439 -30.32 -5.47 -27.71
N GLU A 440 -30.18 -4.50 -26.80
CA GLU A 440 -28.88 -4.02 -26.34
C GLU A 440 -28.04 -5.15 -25.73
N THR A 441 -28.68 -6.01 -24.93
CA THR A 441 -28.03 -7.17 -24.31
C THR A 441 -27.56 -8.18 -25.36
N ILE A 442 -28.39 -8.48 -26.37
CA ILE A 442 -28.02 -9.36 -27.50
C ILE A 442 -26.83 -8.80 -28.27
N GLU A 443 -26.82 -7.51 -28.57
CA GLU A 443 -25.72 -6.86 -29.28
C GLU A 443 -24.43 -6.85 -28.46
N SER A 444 -24.51 -6.59 -27.16
CA SER A 444 -23.38 -6.72 -26.24
C SER A 444 -22.82 -8.15 -26.23
N ASN A 445 -23.69 -9.16 -26.13
CA ASN A 445 -23.30 -10.57 -26.17
C ASN A 445 -22.61 -10.93 -27.49
N ARG A 446 -23.10 -10.43 -28.64
CA ARG A 446 -22.47 -10.64 -29.96
C ARG A 446 -21.06 -10.06 -30.02
N ARG A 447 -20.86 -8.84 -29.52
CA ARG A 447 -19.53 -8.23 -29.42
C ARG A 447 -18.60 -9.04 -28.55
N GLN A 448 -19.09 -9.52 -27.40
CA GLN A 448 -18.32 -10.39 -26.51
C GLN A 448 -17.94 -11.71 -27.19
N MET A 449 -18.85 -12.34 -27.94
CA MET A 449 -18.56 -13.55 -28.72
C MET A 449 -17.45 -13.31 -29.76
N GLY A 450 -17.49 -12.17 -30.45
CA GLY A 450 -16.44 -11.79 -31.42
C GLY A 450 -15.07 -11.59 -30.76
N ALA A 451 -15.04 -10.97 -29.57
CA ALA A 451 -13.82 -10.81 -28.79
C ALA A 451 -13.28 -12.17 -28.30
N ASN A 452 -14.16 -13.00 -27.72
CA ASN A 452 -13.82 -14.36 -27.28
C ASN A 452 -13.25 -15.19 -28.43
N GLN A 453 -13.81 -15.10 -29.64
CA GLN A 453 -13.35 -15.88 -30.79
C GLN A 453 -11.94 -15.47 -31.24
N LYS A 454 -11.64 -14.16 -31.26
CA LYS A 454 -10.28 -13.68 -31.52
C LYS A 454 -9.30 -14.19 -30.47
N GLU A 455 -9.68 -14.13 -29.20
CA GLU A 455 -8.85 -14.59 -28.11
C GLU A 455 -8.61 -16.11 -28.15
N ILE A 456 -9.64 -16.91 -28.44
CA ILE A 456 -9.52 -18.36 -28.67
C ILE A 456 -8.49 -18.62 -29.77
N TYR A 457 -8.61 -17.95 -30.92
CA TYR A 457 -7.68 -18.12 -32.04
C TYR A 457 -6.23 -17.81 -31.65
N THR A 458 -5.99 -16.69 -30.95
CA THR A 458 -4.66 -16.29 -30.48
C THR A 458 -4.09 -17.26 -29.44
N LEU A 459 -4.93 -17.76 -28.52
CA LEU A 459 -4.51 -18.72 -27.51
C LEU A 459 -4.16 -20.08 -28.14
N GLU A 460 -5.02 -20.58 -29.01
CA GLU A 460 -4.93 -21.92 -29.61
C GLU A 460 -3.80 -22.02 -30.64
N ASN A 461 -3.65 -21.02 -31.51
CA ASN A 461 -2.75 -21.12 -32.67
C ASN A 461 -1.39 -20.44 -32.49
N GLN A 462 -1.25 -19.55 -31.49
CA GLN A 462 -0.01 -18.79 -31.29
C GLN A 462 0.54 -19.02 -29.89
N THR A 463 -0.21 -18.61 -28.87
CA THR A 463 0.33 -18.49 -27.51
C THR A 463 0.67 -19.84 -26.88
N ILE A 464 -0.28 -20.79 -26.89
CA ILE A 464 -0.07 -22.13 -26.31
C ILE A 464 0.99 -22.93 -27.09
N PRO A 465 0.98 -22.98 -28.45
CA PRO A 465 2.02 -23.67 -29.21
C PRO A 465 3.42 -23.09 -29.00
N ASN A 466 3.58 -21.76 -29.00
CA ASN A 466 4.87 -21.12 -28.77
C ASN A 466 5.43 -21.48 -27.39
N LEU A 467 4.59 -21.41 -26.35
CA LEU A 467 5.00 -21.74 -24.99
C LEU A 467 5.32 -23.24 -24.81
N LYS A 468 4.62 -24.13 -25.55
CA LYS A 468 4.98 -25.56 -25.61
C LYS A 468 6.35 -25.79 -26.25
N LYS A 469 6.64 -25.07 -27.34
CA LYS A 469 7.94 -25.14 -28.04
C LYS A 469 9.08 -24.68 -27.12
N GLU A 470 8.92 -23.52 -26.50
CA GLU A 470 9.90 -22.98 -25.55
C GLU A 470 10.16 -23.94 -24.37
N ARG A 471 9.11 -24.59 -23.86
CA ARG A 471 9.26 -25.61 -22.81
C ARG A 471 10.10 -26.80 -23.28
N LEU A 472 9.91 -27.27 -24.52
CA LEU A 472 10.71 -28.38 -25.08
C LEU A 472 12.18 -27.98 -25.28
N GLU A 473 12.43 -26.77 -25.76
CA GLU A 473 13.80 -26.23 -25.88
C GLU A 473 14.48 -26.14 -24.50
N ASN A 474 13.76 -25.67 -23.47
CA ASN A 474 14.28 -25.63 -22.11
C ASN A 474 14.53 -27.03 -21.50
N GLU A 475 13.70 -28.04 -21.82
CA GLU A 475 13.92 -29.44 -21.44
C GLU A 475 15.23 -29.99 -22.04
N GLU A 476 15.52 -29.69 -23.31
CA GLU A 476 16.77 -30.10 -23.96
C GLU A 476 17.99 -29.41 -23.32
N ILE A 477 17.89 -28.11 -23.05
CA ILE A 477 18.93 -27.34 -22.35
C ILE A 477 19.18 -27.92 -20.95
N LYS A 478 18.12 -28.27 -20.20
CA LYS A 478 18.24 -28.90 -18.87
C LYS A 478 19.07 -30.18 -18.93
N ASN A 479 18.78 -31.06 -19.89
CA ASN A 479 19.51 -32.32 -20.04
C ASN A 479 21.00 -32.07 -20.36
N ARG A 480 21.29 -31.18 -21.32
CA ARG A 480 22.67 -30.80 -21.67
C ARG A 480 23.44 -30.23 -20.47
N LEU A 481 22.83 -29.33 -19.70
CA LEU A 481 23.44 -28.73 -18.51
C LEU A 481 23.67 -29.78 -17.41
N THR A 482 22.82 -30.80 -17.32
CA THR A 482 22.99 -31.90 -16.36
C THR A 482 24.22 -32.73 -16.70
N ASP A 483 24.39 -33.09 -17.98
CA ASP A 483 25.57 -33.84 -18.45
C ASP A 483 26.86 -33.03 -18.28
N GLU A 484 26.82 -31.73 -18.60
CA GLU A 484 27.97 -30.83 -18.46
C GLU A 484 28.38 -30.64 -16.99
N LEU A 485 27.40 -30.53 -16.10
CA LEU A 485 27.63 -30.44 -14.65
C LEU A 485 28.38 -31.68 -14.15
N GLN A 486 27.87 -32.87 -14.47
CA GLN A 486 28.48 -34.13 -14.06
C GLN A 486 29.91 -34.27 -14.60
N TYR A 487 30.14 -33.85 -15.85
CA TYR A 487 31.49 -33.84 -16.43
C TYR A 487 32.45 -32.92 -15.67
N MET A 488 32.04 -31.70 -15.34
CA MET A 488 32.87 -30.75 -14.59
C MET A 488 33.14 -31.21 -13.16
N GLU A 489 32.17 -31.84 -12.50
CA GLU A 489 32.34 -32.41 -11.17
C GLU A 489 33.36 -33.56 -11.17
N ASN A 490 33.31 -34.45 -12.16
CA ASN A 490 34.28 -35.53 -12.33
C ASN A 490 35.71 -34.99 -12.55
N LEU A 491 35.87 -33.96 -13.39
CA LEU A 491 37.18 -33.31 -13.60
C LEU A 491 37.72 -32.69 -12.31
N ALA A 492 36.85 -32.05 -11.53
CA ALA A 492 37.22 -31.49 -10.23
C ALA A 492 37.71 -32.59 -9.27
N GLU A 493 37.00 -33.71 -9.17
CA GLU A 493 37.39 -34.84 -8.32
C GLU A 493 38.71 -35.47 -8.76
N GLN A 494 38.91 -35.64 -10.07
CA GLN A 494 40.15 -36.16 -10.63
C GLN A 494 41.34 -35.26 -10.30
N ALA A 495 41.21 -33.94 -10.47
CA ALA A 495 42.26 -32.98 -10.16
C ALA A 495 42.65 -33.02 -8.68
N LEU A 496 41.66 -33.13 -7.78
CA LEU A 496 41.90 -33.28 -6.34
C LEU A 496 42.64 -34.58 -6.02
N LYS A 497 42.20 -35.71 -6.59
CA LYS A 497 42.85 -37.00 -6.37
C LYS A 497 44.32 -36.95 -6.80
N GLN A 498 44.58 -36.41 -7.98
CA GLN A 498 45.94 -36.20 -8.48
C GLN A 498 46.76 -35.30 -7.56
N ALA A 499 46.18 -34.24 -6.97
CA ALA A 499 46.87 -33.39 -6.00
C ALA A 499 47.26 -34.16 -4.73
N SER A 500 46.38 -35.01 -4.21
CA SER A 500 46.64 -35.78 -2.98
C SER A 500 47.74 -36.85 -3.13
N GLU A 501 47.92 -37.37 -4.35
CA GLU A 501 48.90 -38.41 -4.66
C GLU A 501 50.32 -37.88 -4.89
N VAL A 502 50.52 -36.55 -4.98
CA VAL A 502 51.86 -35.97 -5.17
C VAL A 502 52.70 -36.11 -3.90
N GLU A 503 53.89 -36.69 -4.02
CA GLU A 503 54.91 -36.76 -2.96
C GLU A 503 56.25 -36.20 -3.47
N PRO A 504 57.12 -35.68 -2.58
CA PRO A 504 58.47 -35.26 -2.94
C PRO A 504 59.26 -36.47 -3.44
N TYR A 505 59.96 -36.31 -4.57
CA TYR A 505 60.85 -37.35 -5.06
C TYR A 505 61.95 -37.62 -4.02
N ALA A 506 61.87 -38.77 -3.36
CA ALA A 506 62.97 -39.27 -2.56
C ALA A 506 64.07 -39.73 -3.54
N TYR A 507 65.21 -39.04 -3.56
CA TYR A 507 66.45 -39.65 -4.04
C TYR A 507 66.84 -40.73 -3.04
N SER A 508 66.21 -41.91 -3.14
CA SER A 508 66.83 -43.13 -2.65
C SER A 508 68.13 -43.24 -3.41
N SER A 509 69.25 -43.23 -2.69
CA SER A 509 70.61 -43.41 -3.18
C SER A 509 70.68 -44.59 -4.15
N MET A 510 70.51 -44.33 -5.45
CA MET A 510 70.91 -45.27 -6.48
C MET A 510 72.40 -45.06 -6.76
N PRO A 511 73.23 -46.11 -6.69
CA PRO A 511 74.64 -45.99 -7.04
C PRO A 511 74.74 -45.62 -8.52
N PHE A 512 75.53 -44.58 -8.79
CA PHE A 512 75.66 -43.86 -10.06
C PHE A 512 76.25 -44.67 -11.24
N PHE A 513 76.37 -46.00 -11.16
CA PHE A 513 76.85 -46.83 -12.27
C PHE A 513 76.19 -48.21 -12.28
N ASN A 514 75.22 -48.40 -13.19
CA ASN A 514 74.97 -49.68 -13.84
C ASN A 514 74.27 -49.43 -15.19
N PRO A 515 74.87 -49.77 -16.34
CA PRO A 515 74.24 -49.58 -17.63
C PRO A 515 73.41 -50.83 -17.95
N GLU A 516 72.17 -50.88 -17.46
CA GLU A 516 71.16 -51.74 -18.08
C GLU A 516 69.93 -50.90 -18.41
N VAL A 517 69.83 -50.64 -19.71
CA VAL A 517 68.70 -50.02 -20.38
C VAL A 517 67.48 -50.92 -20.20
N ILE A 518 66.53 -50.50 -19.37
CA ILE A 518 65.16 -51.03 -19.40
C ILE A 518 64.28 -49.97 -20.04
N ILE A 519 63.98 -50.16 -21.32
CA ILE A 519 62.99 -49.39 -22.07
C ILE A 519 61.61 -49.81 -21.56
N HIS A 520 60.93 -48.93 -20.83
CA HIS A 520 59.48 -49.06 -20.65
C HIS A 520 58.78 -48.64 -21.95
N GLN A 521 58.28 -49.65 -22.66
CA GLN A 521 57.43 -49.52 -23.84
C GLN A 521 56.13 -48.78 -23.51
N HIS A 522 55.89 -47.67 -24.20
CA HIS A 522 54.55 -47.16 -24.45
C HIS A 522 53.82 -48.11 -25.43
N PRO A 523 52.49 -48.29 -25.32
CA PRO A 523 51.73 -49.03 -26.32
C PRO A 523 51.56 -48.16 -27.58
N SER A 524 52.42 -48.38 -28.58
CA SER A 524 52.25 -47.81 -29.91
C SER A 524 51.41 -48.75 -30.78
N VAL A 525 50.29 -48.21 -31.26
CA VAL A 525 49.42 -48.78 -32.29
C VAL A 525 50.26 -49.18 -33.51
N SER A 526 50.14 -50.45 -33.88
CA SER A 526 50.67 -51.02 -35.12
C SER A 526 50.13 -50.28 -36.34
N ASN A 527 51.02 -49.76 -37.17
CA ASN A 527 50.96 -49.90 -38.62
C ASN A 527 52.38 -49.72 -39.17
N GLY A 528 52.87 -50.75 -39.85
CA GLY A 528 54.25 -50.83 -40.33
C GLY A 528 54.57 -49.82 -41.42
N ILE A 529 55.88 -49.62 -41.63
CA ILE A 529 56.59 -49.59 -42.92
C ILE A 529 58.03 -49.13 -42.67
N VAL A 530 58.96 -50.05 -42.94
CA VAL A 530 60.31 -49.92 -43.54
C VAL A 530 61.14 -48.66 -43.26
N THR A 531 62.27 -48.88 -42.57
CA THR A 531 63.43 -47.98 -42.42
C THR A 531 64.18 -47.71 -43.74
N PRO A 532 64.75 -46.51 -43.92
CA PRO A 532 66.01 -46.35 -44.62
C PRO A 532 67.12 -45.84 -43.68
N SER A 533 68.27 -46.53 -43.75
CA SER A 533 69.51 -46.22 -43.02
C SER A 533 70.17 -44.94 -43.55
N ALA A 534 70.70 -44.10 -42.65
CA ALA A 534 71.44 -42.90 -43.00
C ALA A 534 72.86 -43.24 -43.52
N PRO A 535 73.41 -42.47 -44.49
CA PRO A 535 74.78 -42.65 -44.98
C PRO A 535 75.81 -41.94 -44.07
N PRO A 536 77.07 -42.42 -44.03
CA PRO A 536 78.13 -41.86 -43.19
C PRO A 536 78.71 -40.55 -43.76
N LEU A 537 79.12 -39.66 -42.84
CA LEU A 537 79.71 -38.34 -43.08
C LEU A 537 81.16 -38.44 -43.54
N ASP A 538 81.50 -37.71 -44.61
CA ASP A 538 82.85 -37.54 -45.14
C ASP A 538 83.48 -36.22 -44.60
N PRO A 539 84.76 -36.20 -44.16
CA PRO A 539 85.39 -35.02 -43.57
C PRO A 539 86.00 -34.08 -44.63
N LEU A 540 85.61 -32.80 -44.57
CA LEU A 540 86.17 -31.69 -45.35
C LEU A 540 87.59 -31.29 -44.85
N TYR A 541 88.62 -32.03 -45.31
CA TYR A 541 90.05 -31.66 -45.52
C TYR A 541 90.88 -31.04 -44.38
N PRO A 542 92.24 -30.97 -44.47
CA PRO A 542 93.19 -31.66 -45.36
C PRO A 542 94.37 -32.32 -44.61
N VAL A 543 95.04 -33.31 -45.23
CA VAL A 543 96.48 -33.53 -44.97
C VAL A 543 97.20 -33.73 -46.29
N VAL A 544 98.02 -32.74 -46.62
CA VAL A 544 99.05 -32.78 -47.64
C VAL A 544 100.24 -33.58 -47.10
N ARG A 545 100.79 -34.52 -47.88
CA ARG A 545 102.24 -34.63 -48.17
C ARG A 545 102.55 -35.84 -49.06
N HIS A 546 103.29 -35.51 -50.13
CA HIS A 546 104.27 -36.27 -50.94
C HIS A 546 104.03 -37.74 -51.25
#